data_AF-A0A853AIV3-F1
#
_entry.id   AF-A0A853AIV3-F1
#
_cell.length_a   1.000
_cell.length_b   1.000
_cell.length_c   1.000
_cell.angle_alpha   90.00
_cell.angle_beta   90.00
_cell.angle_gamma   90.00
#
_symmetry.space_group_name_H-M   'P 1'
#
loop_
_entity.id
_entity.type
_entity.pdbx_description
1 polymer ?
#
loop_
_entity_poly.entity_id
_entity_poly.type
_entity_poly.pdbx_seq_one_letter_code
_entity_poly.pdbx_strand_id
1 'polypeptide(L)'
;MSSGTPRGRDVRTTSELFDEPGRALERSARVLTTSPEAIEEAREALLAITAASARLARQLDGLASACKQPNTTEPSAAHVALDQAAAAAEDLGNCTRVAAQAIHDRE
;
A
#
# COMPACT_ATOMS: atom_id res chain seq x y z
N MET A 1 8.83 -21.92 14.57
CA MET A 1 8.94 -20.77 13.65
C MET A 1 7.89 -20.94 12.58
N SER A 2 6.74 -20.29 12.70
CA SER A 2 5.67 -20.41 11.71
C SER A 2 6.04 -19.58 10.48
N SER A 3 6.59 -20.23 9.46
CA SER A 3 6.69 -19.67 8.10
C SER A 3 5.28 -19.64 7.50
N GLY A 4 4.43 -18.75 8.01
CA GLY A 4 3.09 -18.58 7.51
C GLY A 4 3.16 -17.74 6.25
N THR A 5 3.16 -18.40 5.08
CA THR A 5 2.87 -17.73 3.82
C THR A 5 1.62 -16.86 4.01
N PRO A 6 1.67 -15.57 3.64
CA PRO A 6 0.50 -14.70 3.74
C PRO A 6 -0.69 -15.37 3.07
N ARG A 7 -1.83 -15.44 3.73
CA ARG A 7 -3.04 -16.01 3.12
C ARG A 7 -3.72 -14.93 2.29
N GLY A 8 -4.49 -15.31 1.27
CA GLY A 8 -5.31 -14.36 0.51
C GLY A 8 -6.26 -13.52 1.39
N ARG A 9 -6.65 -14.05 2.56
CA ARG A 9 -7.40 -13.30 3.58
C ARG A 9 -6.60 -12.12 4.14
N ASP A 10 -5.31 -12.28 4.37
CA ASP A 10 -4.44 -11.26 4.95
C ASP A 10 -4.22 -10.09 3.98
N VAL A 11 -4.16 -10.39 2.68
CA VAL A 11 -4.15 -9.39 1.60
C VAL A 11 -5.45 -8.61 1.61
N ARG A 12 -6.61 -9.28 1.59
CA ARG A 12 -7.92 -8.62 1.61
C ARG A 12 -8.09 -7.70 2.82
N THR A 13 -7.77 -8.20 4.02
CA THR A 13 -7.84 -7.39 5.25
C THR A 13 -6.89 -6.19 5.20
N THR A 14 -5.75 -6.29 4.52
CA THR A 14 -4.85 -5.14 4.35
C THR A 14 -5.36 -4.17 3.31
N SER A 15 -5.99 -4.63 2.22
CA SER A 15 -6.67 -3.76 1.25
C SER A 15 -7.84 -2.98 1.88
N GLU A 16 -8.54 -3.58 2.84
CA GLU A 16 -9.59 -2.89 3.62
C GLU A 16 -9.03 -1.74 4.50
N LEU A 17 -7.72 -1.72 4.79
CA LEU A 17 -7.10 -0.60 5.54
C LEU A 17 -6.98 0.68 4.72
N PHE A 18 -7.20 0.64 3.40
CA PHE A 18 -7.16 1.82 2.53
C PHE A 18 -8.48 2.60 2.53
N ASP A 19 -9.57 1.96 2.94
CA ASP A 19 -10.93 2.47 2.80
C ASP A 19 -11.17 3.76 3.59
N GLU A 20 -10.73 3.79 4.85
CA GLU A 20 -10.90 4.96 5.72
C GLU A 20 -9.91 6.08 5.36
N PRO A 21 -8.59 5.81 5.20
CA PRO A 21 -7.64 6.83 4.78
C PRO A 21 -7.94 7.40 3.39
N GLY A 22 -8.40 6.57 2.45
CA GLY A 22 -8.80 7.02 1.13
C GLY A 22 -9.99 7.99 1.18
N ARG A 23 -11.00 7.68 2.01
CA ARG A 23 -12.13 8.59 2.25
C ARG A 23 -11.71 9.87 2.97
N ALA A 24 -10.82 9.79 3.95
CA ALA A 24 -10.27 10.97 4.63
C ALA A 24 -9.54 11.87 3.63
N LEU A 25 -8.63 11.31 2.85
CA LEU A 25 -7.87 12.03 1.83
C LEU A 25 -8.79 12.71 0.80
N GLU A 26 -9.84 12.02 0.32
CA GLU A 26 -10.80 12.61 -0.62
C GLU A 26 -11.55 13.81 -0.02
N ARG A 27 -11.95 13.71 1.25
CA ARG A 27 -12.62 14.81 1.96
C ARG A 27 -11.68 15.99 2.15
N SER A 28 -10.48 15.75 2.68
CA SER A 28 -9.49 16.78 2.95
C SER A 28 -9.02 17.48 1.67
N ALA A 29 -8.89 16.75 0.55
CA ALA A 29 -8.54 17.30 -0.76
C ALA A 29 -9.50 18.40 -1.25
N ARG A 30 -10.77 18.36 -0.85
CA ARG A 30 -11.77 19.36 -1.27
C ARG A 30 -11.62 20.72 -0.59
N VAL A 31 -10.96 20.76 0.57
CA VAL A 31 -10.84 21.98 1.42
C VAL A 31 -9.40 22.28 1.81
N LEU A 32 -8.44 21.62 1.17
CA LEU A 32 -7.01 21.62 1.49
C LEU A 32 -6.39 23.02 1.41
N THR A 33 -6.92 23.90 0.57
CA THR A 33 -6.44 25.30 0.42
C THR A 33 -7.02 26.27 1.45
N THR A 34 -8.02 25.84 2.23
CA THR A 34 -8.81 26.74 3.09
C THR A 34 -8.83 26.32 4.56
N SER A 35 -8.27 25.15 4.91
CA SER A 35 -8.25 24.65 6.28
C SER A 35 -6.89 24.00 6.60
N PRO A 36 -6.12 24.55 7.57
CA PRO A 36 -4.91 23.90 8.09
C PRO A 36 -5.19 22.51 8.68
N GLU A 37 -6.36 22.30 9.30
CA GLU A 37 -6.77 21.01 9.85
C GLU A 37 -6.94 19.96 8.73
N ALA A 38 -7.41 20.38 7.55
CA ALA A 38 -7.50 19.50 6.38
C ALA A 38 -6.14 19.15 5.79
N ILE A 39 -5.14 20.02 5.93
CA ILE A 39 -3.77 19.73 5.50
C ILE A 39 -3.20 18.60 6.36
N GLU A 40 -3.39 18.67 7.68
CA GLU A 40 -2.91 17.64 8.60
C GLU A 40 -3.69 16.32 8.45
N GLU A 41 -5.03 16.36 8.30
CA GLU A 41 -5.83 15.16 8.03
C GLU A 41 -5.39 14.48 6.72
N ALA A 42 -5.10 15.25 5.66
CA ALA A 42 -4.58 14.72 4.40
C ALA A 42 -3.20 14.07 4.60
N ARG A 43 -2.31 14.70 5.38
CA ARG A 43 -0.98 14.16 5.69
C ARG A 43 -1.07 12.83 6.44
N GLU A 44 -1.88 12.76 7.49
CA GLU A 44 -2.09 11.53 8.25
C GLU A 44 -2.72 10.42 7.41
N ALA A 45 -3.70 10.76 6.55
CA ALA A 45 -4.28 9.80 5.60
C ALA A 45 -3.22 9.25 4.62
N LEU A 46 -2.33 10.09 4.09
CA LEU A 46 -1.23 9.67 3.22
C LEU A 46 -0.22 8.76 3.95
N LEU A 47 0.08 9.03 5.22
CA LEU A 47 0.94 8.18 6.04
C LEU A 47 0.29 6.82 6.33
N ALA A 48 -1.02 6.78 6.60
CA ALA A 48 -1.76 5.55 6.77
C ALA A 48 -1.77 4.70 5.47
N ILE A 49 -2.00 5.33 4.31
CA ILE A 49 -1.91 4.67 3.00
C ILE A 49 -0.48 4.14 2.76
N THR A 50 0.55 4.89 3.14
CA THR A 50 1.95 4.46 3.04
C THR A 50 2.19 3.16 3.80
N ALA A 51 1.73 3.11 5.06
CA ALA A 51 1.89 1.93 5.91
C ALA A 51 1.11 0.71 5.39
N ALA A 52 -0.13 0.92 4.95
CA ALA A 52 -0.97 -0.12 4.36
C ALA A 52 -0.36 -0.68 3.07
N SER A 53 0.17 0.20 2.21
CA SER A 53 0.86 -0.12 0.97
C SER A 53 2.11 -0.98 1.20
N ALA A 54 2.97 -0.58 2.15
CA ALA A 54 4.16 -1.36 2.50
C ALA A 54 3.80 -2.75 3.05
N ARG A 55 2.72 -2.87 3.81
CA ARG A 55 2.22 -4.15 4.30
C ARG A 55 1.68 -5.01 3.16
N LEU A 56 0.91 -4.42 2.25
CA LEU A 56 0.32 -5.10 1.11
C LEU A 56 1.41 -5.64 0.18
N ALA A 57 2.43 -4.83 -0.14
CA ALA A 57 3.57 -5.23 -0.96
C ALA A 57 4.26 -6.49 -0.41
N ARG A 58 4.56 -6.53 0.90
CA ARG A 58 5.16 -7.71 1.55
C ARG A 58 4.27 -8.95 1.50
N GLN A 59 2.96 -8.78 1.63
CA GLN A 59 2.04 -9.91 1.58
C GLN A 59 1.91 -10.48 0.17
N LEU A 60 1.89 -9.61 -0.84
CA LEU A 60 1.84 -9.99 -2.26
C LEU A 60 3.15 -10.67 -2.69
N ASP A 61 4.31 -10.14 -2.28
CA ASP A 61 5.61 -10.77 -2.51
C ASP A 61 5.72 -12.16 -1.85
N GLY A 62 5.23 -12.29 -0.61
CA GLY A 62 5.16 -13.59 0.07
C GLY A 62 4.26 -14.60 -0.65
N LEU A 63 3.14 -14.16 -1.22
CA LEU A 63 2.28 -15.00 -2.07
C LEU A 63 2.96 -15.35 -3.41
N ALA A 64 3.60 -14.39 -4.06
CA ALA A 64 4.35 -14.60 -5.30
C ALA A 64 5.42 -15.67 -5.09
N SER A 65 6.17 -15.56 -3.99
CA SER A 65 7.18 -16.54 -3.59
C SER A 65 6.63 -17.95 -3.37
N ALA A 66 5.39 -18.08 -2.86
CA ALA A 66 4.73 -19.38 -2.72
C ALA A 66 4.23 -19.97 -4.04
N CYS A 67 4.03 -19.13 -5.07
CA CYS A 67 3.73 -19.56 -6.43
C CYS A 67 4.97 -19.99 -7.22
N LYS A 68 6.18 -19.87 -6.67
CA LYS A 68 7.40 -20.40 -7.31
C LYS A 68 7.35 -21.93 -7.29
N GLN A 69 7.36 -22.53 -8.48
CA GLN A 69 7.49 -23.98 -8.61
C GLN A 69 8.97 -24.37 -8.67
N PRO A 70 9.43 -25.32 -7.83
CA PRO A 70 10.76 -25.87 -8.00
C PRO A 70 10.83 -26.63 -9.33
N ASN A 71 11.87 -26.38 -10.11
CA ASN A 71 12.21 -27.06 -11.37
C ASN A 71 11.47 -26.62 -12.65
N THR A 72 10.82 -25.45 -12.65
CA THR A 72 10.35 -24.82 -13.90
C THR A 72 11.27 -23.67 -14.30
N THR A 73 11.59 -23.56 -15.58
CA THR A 73 12.44 -22.48 -16.12
C THR A 73 11.67 -21.16 -16.20
N GLU A 74 10.34 -21.20 -16.34
CA GLU A 74 9.50 -20.02 -16.44
C GLU A 74 8.63 -19.82 -15.18
N PRO A 75 8.47 -18.57 -14.70
CA PRO A 75 7.56 -18.24 -13.62
C PRO A 75 6.10 -18.40 -14.06
N SER A 76 5.24 -18.86 -13.16
CA SER A 76 3.80 -18.96 -13.44
C SER A 76 3.18 -17.57 -13.62
N ALA A 77 2.09 -17.47 -14.41
CA ALA A 77 1.37 -16.21 -14.58
C ALA A 77 0.88 -15.61 -13.25
N ALA A 78 0.50 -16.47 -12.28
CA ALA A 78 0.14 -16.04 -10.94
C ALA A 78 1.33 -15.42 -10.18
N HIS A 79 2.52 -16.02 -10.28
CA HIS A 79 3.74 -15.45 -9.71
C HIS A 79 4.01 -14.05 -10.26
N VAL A 80 3.99 -13.90 -11.59
CA VAL A 80 4.24 -12.61 -12.25
C VAL A 80 3.20 -11.56 -11.84
N ALA A 81 1.92 -11.91 -11.82
CA ALA A 81 0.86 -10.97 -11.45
C ALA A 81 0.97 -10.51 -9.98
N LEU A 82 1.32 -11.42 -9.07
CA LEU A 82 1.49 -11.10 -7.64
C LEU A 82 2.74 -10.24 -7.40
N ASP A 83 3.83 -10.52 -8.11
CA ASP A 83 5.07 -9.73 -8.07
C ASP A 83 4.82 -8.29 -8.60
N GLN A 84 4.15 -8.16 -9.74
CA GLN A 84 3.75 -6.86 -10.28
C GLN A 84 2.82 -6.09 -9.34
N ALA A 85 1.87 -6.78 -8.68
CA ALA A 85 1.00 -6.15 -7.70
C ALA A 85 1.77 -5.70 -6.45
N ALA A 86 2.80 -6.46 -6.03
CA ALA A 86 3.67 -6.06 -4.92
C ALA A 86 4.46 -4.78 -5.26
N ALA A 87 5.03 -4.72 -6.46
CA ALA A 87 5.74 -3.54 -6.95
C ALA A 87 4.82 -2.30 -7.03
N ALA A 88 3.61 -2.46 -7.57
CA ALA A 88 2.63 -1.37 -7.63
C ALA A 88 2.20 -0.87 -6.24
N ALA A 89 2.06 -1.78 -5.27
CA ALA A 89 1.79 -1.41 -3.88
C ALA A 89 2.99 -0.65 -3.27
N GLU A 90 4.22 -1.07 -3.53
CA GLU A 90 5.41 -0.34 -3.08
C GLU A 90 5.50 1.07 -3.68
N ASP A 91 5.26 1.21 -4.98
CA ASP A 91 5.24 2.49 -5.69
C ASP A 91 4.18 3.43 -5.11
N LEU A 92 2.97 2.93 -4.87
CA LEU A 92 1.91 3.71 -4.21
C LEU A 92 2.37 4.22 -2.84
N GLY A 93 2.97 3.36 -2.01
CA GLY A 93 3.48 3.75 -0.70
C GLY A 93 4.60 4.79 -0.78
N ASN A 94 5.46 4.71 -1.78
CA ASN A 94 6.49 5.71 -2.03
C ASN A 94 5.90 7.06 -2.44
N CYS A 95 4.93 7.06 -3.36
CA CYS A 95 4.23 8.28 -3.78
C CYS A 95 3.51 8.95 -2.60
N THR A 96 2.79 8.19 -1.77
CA THR A 96 2.06 8.77 -0.62
C THR A 96 3.00 9.30 0.45
N ARG A 97 4.14 8.65 0.68
CA ARG A 97 5.18 9.15 1.59
C ARG A 97 5.77 10.47 1.11
N VAL A 98 6.09 10.57 -0.18
CA VAL A 98 6.62 11.82 -0.77
C VAL A 98 5.58 12.94 -0.68
N ALA A 99 4.30 12.64 -0.94
CA ALA A 99 3.22 13.60 -0.81
C ALA A 99 3.05 14.09 0.64
N ALA A 100 3.09 13.19 1.62
CA ALA A 100 3.02 13.54 3.04
C ALA A 100 4.21 14.43 3.46
N GLN A 101 5.43 14.12 2.99
CA GLN A 101 6.60 14.94 3.26
C GLN A 101 6.47 16.34 2.66
N ALA A 102 5.99 16.45 1.42
CA ALA A 102 5.79 17.73 0.76
C ALA A 102 4.73 18.61 1.43
N ILE A 103 3.81 18.02 2.19
CA ILE A 103 2.89 18.78 3.06
C ILE A 103 3.63 19.32 4.28
N HIS A 104 4.40 18.47 4.97
CA HIS A 104 5.16 18.88 6.16
C HIS A 104 6.20 19.97 5.85
N ASP A 105 6.89 19.87 4.72
CA ASP A 105 7.94 20.84 4.32
C ASP A 105 7.38 22.22 3.95
N ARG A 106 6.05 22.37 3.83
CA ARG A 106 5.37 23.65 3.55
C ARG A 106 4.90 24.39 4.80
N GLU A 107 4.94 23.73 5.96
CA GLU A 107 4.66 24.35 7.27
C GLU A 107 5.87 25.15 7.78
#